data_AF-A0A2H9PL15-F1
#
_entry.id   AF-A0A2H9PL15-F1
#
_cell.length_a   1.000
_cell.length_b   1.000
_cell.length_c   1.000
_cell.angle_alpha   90.00
_cell.angle_beta   90.00
_cell.angle_gamma   90.00
#
_symmetry.space_group_name_H-M   'P 1'
#
loop_
_entity.id
_entity.type
_entity.pdbx_description
1 polymer ?
#
loop_
_entity_poly.entity_id
_entity_poly.type
_entity_poly.pdbx_seq_one_letter_code
_entity_poly.pdbx_strand_id
1 'polypeptide(L)' 'MHHKVFIIDNRTVITGSYNPTGGGDKSNDENILIVEDEEIAGRFVEEFIKVRLDALT' A
#
# COMPACT_ATOMS: atom_id res chain seq x y z
N MET A 1 -2.66 0.79 -12.72
CA MET A 1 -2.20 0.61 -11.32
C MET A 1 -2.99 1.57 -10.42
N HIS A 2 -3.72 1.06 -9.41
CA HIS A 2 -4.58 1.86 -8.50
C HIS A 2 -4.32 1.60 -7.00
N HIS A 3 -3.28 0.82 -6.68
CA HIS A 3 -2.95 0.48 -5.29
C HIS A 3 -2.52 1.74 -4.53
N LYS A 4 -3.01 1.90 -3.30
CA LYS A 4 -2.47 2.84 -2.32
C LYS A 4 -1.95 2.00 -1.17
N VAL A 5 -0.67 1.65 -1.24
CA VAL A 5 -0.04 0.68 -0.34
C VAL A 5 1.32 1.21 0.08
N PHE A 6 1.62 1.11 1.38
CA PHE A 6 2.94 1.34 1.94
C PHE A 6 3.35 0.08 2.69
N ILE A 7 4.59 -0.38 2.49
CA ILE A 7 5.15 -1.54 3.17
C ILE A 7 6.39 -1.06 3.91
N ILE A 8 6.43 -1.26 5.23
CA ILE A 8 7.49 -0.78 6.11
C ILE A 8 8.21 -1.99 6.72
N ASP A 9 9.52 -2.04 6.51
CA ASP A 9 10.45 -3.03 7.08
C ASP A 9 9.99 -4.50 6.96
N ASN A 10 9.23 -4.82 5.91
CA ASN A 10 8.64 -6.14 5.68
C ASN A 10 7.80 -6.66 6.86
N ARG A 11 7.20 -5.76 7.65
CA ARG A 11 6.48 -6.08 8.88
C ARG A 11 5.12 -5.38 8.99
N THR A 12 5.01 -4.18 8.44
CA THR A 12 3.77 -3.40 8.51
C THR A 12 3.30 -3.04 7.11
N VAL A 13 2.00 -3.23 6.87
CA VAL A 13 1.32 -2.76 5.66
C VAL A 13 0.31 -1.70 6.03
N ILE A 14 0.37 -0.58 5.33
CA ILE A 14 -0.66 0.45 5.35
C ILE A 14 -1.34 0.44 4.00
N THR A 15 -2.66 0.25 3.99
CA THR A 15 -3.47 0.19 2.77
C THR A 15 -4.86 0.76 2.99
N GLY A 16 -5.60 1.03 1.93
CA GLY A 16 -6.97 1.53 2.01
C GLY A 16 -7.37 2.30 0.76
N SER A 17 -8.37 3.15 0.90
CA SER A 17 -8.81 4.05 -0.17
C SER A 17 -7.94 5.31 -0.25
N TYR A 18 -7.29 5.68 0.86
CA TYR A 18 -6.52 6.92 1.01
C TYR A 18 -5.42 7.11 -0.04
N ASN A 19 -5.52 8.19 -0.82
CA ASN A 19 -4.44 8.68 -1.66
C ASN A 19 -3.66 9.78 -0.92
N PRO A 20 -2.30 9.73 -0.86
CA PRO A 20 -1.47 10.71 -0.13
C PRO A 20 -1.42 12.05 -0.86
N THR A 21 -2.54 12.76 -0.86
CA THR A 21 -2.78 14.02 -1.56
C THR A 21 -3.59 14.95 -0.66
N GLY A 22 -3.56 16.26 -0.92
CA GLY A 22 -4.34 17.21 -0.12
C GLY A 22 -5.84 16.93 -0.11
N GLY A 23 -6.40 16.39 -1.21
CA GLY A 23 -7.80 15.97 -1.26
C GLY A 23 -8.10 14.75 -0.39
N GLY A 24 -7.23 13.74 -0.43
CA GLY A 24 -7.35 12.54 0.41
C GLY A 24 -7.22 12.83 1.90
N ASP A 25 -6.40 13.83 2.28
CA ASP A 25 -6.19 14.23 3.68
C ASP A 25 -7.30 15.13 4.24
N LYS A 26 -7.88 16.02 3.41
CA LYS A 26 -8.73 17.12 3.91
C LYS A 26 -10.16 17.13 3.42
N SER A 27 -10.50 16.34 2.41
CA SER A 27 -11.77 16.50 1.69
C SER A 27 -12.50 15.21 1.43
N ASN A 28 -11.79 14.14 1.08
CA ASN A 28 -12.40 12.85 0.81
C ASN A 28 -12.63 12.08 2.10
N ASP A 29 -13.74 11.36 2.17
CA ASP A 29 -13.93 10.30 3.16
C ASP A 29 -13.11 9.10 2.74
N GLU A 30 -11.96 8.91 3.40
CA GLU A 30 -11.01 7.84 3.09
C GLU A 30 -10.85 6.90 4.29
N ASN A 31 -10.50 5.64 4.04
CA ASN A 31 -10.10 4.70 5.07
C ASN A 31 -8.61 4.38 4.99
N ILE A 32 -8.01 4.15 6.16
CA ILE A 32 -6.67 3.60 6.32
C ILE A 32 -6.78 2.35 7.19
N LEU A 33 -6.19 1.26 6.72
CA LEU A 33 -5.98 0.02 7.46
C LEU A 33 -4.48 -0.15 7.68
N ILE A 34 -4.10 -0.37 8.93
CA ILE A 34 -2.73 -0.67 9.33
C ILE A 34 -2.71 -2.12 9.82
N VAL A 35 -1.86 -2.94 9.22
CA VAL A 35 -1.69 -4.35 9.57
C VAL A 35 -0.23 -4.57 9.97
N GLU A 36 -0.01 -4.97 11.22
CA GLU A 36 1.31 -5.28 11.78
C GLU A 36 1.49 -6.80 11.87
N ASP A 37 1.82 -7.41 10.73
CA ASP A 37 1.99 -8.85 10.59
C ASP A 37 2.99 -9.14 9.45
N GLU A 38 4.06 -9.87 9.78
CA GLU A 38 5.17 -10.14 8.87
C GLU A 38 4.78 -11.05 7.69
N GLU A 39 3.85 -11.99 7.90
CA GLU A 39 3.38 -12.88 6.84
C GLU A 39 2.54 -12.10 5.81
N ILE A 40 1.61 -11.28 6.30
CA ILE A 40 0.80 -10.41 5.45
C ILE A 40 1.70 -9.41 4.72
N ALA A 41 2.66 -8.79 5.41
CA ALA A 41 3.61 -7.87 4.79
C ALA A 41 4.42 -8.54 3.67
N GLY A 42 4.91 -9.77 3.90
CA GLY A 42 5.62 -10.55 2.88
C GLY A 42 4.80 -10.73 1.61
N ARG A 43 3.51 -11.05 1.72
CA ARG A 43 2.61 -11.21 0.56
C ARG A 43 2.44 -9.90 -0.24
N PHE A 44 2.41 -8.76 0.44
CA PHE A 44 2.37 -7.45 -0.23
C PHE A 44 3.70 -7.11 -0.92
N VAL A 45 4.85 -7.52 -0.36
CA VAL A 45 6.16 -7.36 -1.00
C VAL A 45 6.25 -8.16 -2.29
N GLU A 46 5.78 -9.40 -2.30
CA GLU A 46 5.75 -10.24 -3.51
C GLU A 46 4.97 -9.58 -4.64
N GLU A 47 3.76 -9.09 -4.37
CA GLU A 47 2.94 -8.38 -5.36
C GLU A 47 3.60 -7.06 -5.81
N PHE A 48 4.22 -6.32 -4.89
CA PHE A 48 4.96 -5.10 -5.23
C PHE A 48 6.10 -5.39 -6.21
N ILE A 49 6.89 -6.44 -5.97
CA ILE A 49 8.00 -6.85 -6.85
C ILE A 49 7.47 -7.22 -8.23
N LYS A 50 6.39 -8.01 -8.29
CA LYS A 50 5.75 -8.41 -9.55
C LYS A 50 5.30 -7.18 -10.36
N VAL A 51 4.50 -6.29 -9.78
CA VAL A 51 4.02 -5.07 -10.45
C VAL A 51 5.18 -4.16 -10.87
N ARG A 52 6.24 -4.09 -10.06
CA ARG A 52 7.45 -3.33 -10.41
C ARG A 52 8.16 -3.91 -11.63
N LEU A 53 8.28 -5.22 -11.74
CA LEU A 53 8.89 -5.87 -12.91
C LEU A 53 8.06 -5.62 -14.16
N ASP A 54 6.72 -5.75 -14.07
CA ASP A 54 5.81 -5.45 -15.18
C ASP A 54 5.90 -3.99 -15.64
N ALA A 55 6.20 -3.04 -14.73
CA ALA A 55 6.37 -1.63 -15.07
C ALA A 55 7.70 -1.29 -15.77
N LEU A 56 8.64 -2.23 -15.79
CA LEU A 56 9.96 -2.08 -16.43
C LEU A 56 10.05 -2.74 -17.81
N THR A 57 9.02 -3.47 -18.22
CA THR A 57 8.89 -4.11 -19.54
C THR A 57 7.95 -3.31 -20.43
#